data_AF-A0A6C0QCD2-F1
#
_entry.id   AF-A0A6C0QCD2-F1
#
_cell.length_a   1.000
_cell.length_b   1.000
_cell.length_c   1.000
_cell.angle_alpha   90.00
_cell.angle_beta   90.00
_cell.angle_gamma   90.00
#
_symmetry.space_group_name_H-M   'P 1'
#
loop_
_entity.id
_entity.type
_entity.pdbx_description
1 polymer ?
#
loop_
_entity_poly.entity_id
_entity_poly.type
_entity_poly.pdbx_seq_one_letter_code
_entity_poly.pdbx_strand_id
1 'polypeptide(L)'
;MQTAAEDEVHDEFFPFVTGPQDGSRWQAPTDLEQHLHKLAGTGNVYAYLRAVAIEGVYYPVRLDEALAAHEGTYPMLTNEIPDGRTVAQVYTAGLLPRPHPYLVYEYATLGALAHILPAGVDILAVNVATPCEQYFPTDDEERDVWLDLHHELFSCDELMDRVVTRRTGAPPAGPLLHGLACGAHLCFTNGDAWNTTHWHGMGHQGERERVADSWGVHDRADWLAIEERLLEREVSPWYWDFVLGARTALIAARGPRVDAEQWRDCVETTLRDQAARTGTSTDDAEFDDFVAHLRALVGKLLRYESRFRADGLLPPDGVVRSVAAWDIGRGSKMARWGRGARYATEAEMHTALERASVAARAAYGSWEEFSAGYVLGRCLHFDEEEFGPWYTTVLDAHLALATTPDSPWRTVPFDAG
;
A
#
# COMPACT_ATOMS: atom_id res chain seq x y z
N MET A 1 3.57 -27.30 1.23
CA MET A 1 2.11 -27.13 1.10
C MET A 1 1.55 -27.01 2.50
N GLN A 2 1.38 -25.78 2.98
CA GLN A 2 0.81 -25.54 4.31
C GLN A 2 -0.68 -25.87 4.22
N THR A 3 -1.17 -26.72 5.12
CA THR A 3 -2.61 -26.88 5.34
C THR A 3 -3.14 -25.50 5.71
N ALA A 4 -4.03 -24.94 4.90
CA ALA A 4 -4.69 -23.68 5.23
C ALA A 4 -5.30 -23.80 6.63
N ALA A 5 -5.21 -22.73 7.44
CA ALA A 5 -5.92 -22.71 8.71
C ALA A 5 -7.42 -22.95 8.42
N GLU A 6 -8.09 -23.81 9.18
CA GLU A 6 -9.48 -24.19 8.92
C GLU A 6 -10.42 -22.96 8.85
N ASP A 7 -10.09 -21.89 9.57
CA ASP A 7 -10.83 -20.63 9.60
C ASP A 7 -10.65 -19.74 8.33
N GLU A 8 -9.68 -20.05 7.47
CA GLU A 8 -9.49 -19.35 6.18
C GLU A 8 -10.25 -20.01 5.01
N VAL A 9 -10.78 -21.22 5.19
CA VAL A 9 -11.53 -21.90 4.13
C VAL A 9 -12.95 -21.37 4.12
N HIS A 10 -13.39 -20.85 2.98
CA HIS A 10 -14.71 -20.24 2.82
C HIS A 10 -15.25 -20.43 1.39
N ASP A 11 -16.57 -20.35 1.22
CA ASP A 11 -17.21 -20.61 -0.08
C ASP A 11 -17.17 -19.40 -1.04
N GLU A 12 -16.61 -18.26 -0.63
CA GLU A 12 -16.44 -17.05 -1.46
C GLU A 12 -15.27 -17.17 -2.46
N PHE A 13 -15.34 -18.12 -3.38
CA PHE A 13 -14.35 -18.27 -4.46
C PHE A 13 -14.48 -17.12 -5.47
N PHE A 14 -15.70 -16.86 -5.93
CA PHE A 14 -16.02 -15.84 -6.92
C PHE A 14 -16.88 -14.74 -6.30
N PRO A 15 -16.77 -13.48 -6.77
CA PRO A 15 -17.68 -12.42 -6.39
C PRO A 15 -19.14 -12.81 -6.58
N PHE A 16 -19.93 -12.57 -5.55
CA PHE A 16 -21.38 -12.68 -5.60
C PHE A 16 -21.98 -11.49 -4.87
N VAL A 17 -22.35 -10.45 -5.61
CA VAL A 17 -22.88 -9.20 -5.07
C VAL A 17 -24.26 -8.98 -5.64
N THR A 18 -25.29 -9.12 -4.81
CA THR A 18 -26.66 -8.85 -5.26
C THR A 18 -27.01 -7.38 -5.05
N GLY A 19 -27.80 -6.82 -5.98
CA GLY A 19 -28.41 -5.51 -5.78
C GLY A 19 -29.37 -5.52 -4.59
N PRO A 20 -29.63 -4.37 -3.94
CA PRO A 20 -30.54 -4.33 -2.80
C PRO A 20 -31.95 -4.83 -3.16
N GLN A 21 -32.46 -5.79 -2.38
CA GLN A 21 -33.80 -6.37 -2.62
C GLN A 21 -34.94 -5.44 -2.18
N ASP A 22 -34.62 -4.43 -1.36
CA ASP A 22 -35.57 -3.47 -0.78
C ASP A 22 -35.83 -2.25 -1.70
N GLY A 23 -35.25 -2.22 -2.89
CA GLY A 23 -35.37 -1.12 -3.85
C GLY A 23 -34.49 0.10 -3.53
N SER A 24 -33.63 0.03 -2.50
CA SER A 24 -32.61 1.04 -2.26
C SER A 24 -31.55 1.04 -3.37
N ARG A 25 -30.81 2.16 -3.50
CA ARG A 25 -29.74 2.25 -4.50
C ARG A 25 -28.56 1.40 -4.05
N TRP A 26 -28.04 0.57 -4.95
CA TRP A 26 -26.80 -0.16 -4.70
C TRP A 26 -25.65 0.81 -4.41
N GLN A 27 -24.93 0.55 -3.32
CA GLN A 27 -23.72 1.30 -2.99
C GLN A 27 -22.52 0.57 -3.60
N ALA A 28 -22.00 1.12 -4.69
CA ALA A 28 -20.81 0.59 -5.34
C ALA A 28 -19.56 0.72 -4.43
N PRO A 29 -18.61 -0.23 -4.49
CA PRO A 29 -17.39 -0.18 -3.70
C PRO A 29 -16.49 1.04 -3.97
N THR A 30 -16.35 1.45 -5.23
CA THR A 30 -15.59 2.65 -5.65
C THR A 30 -16.30 3.42 -6.75
N ASP A 31 -15.69 4.51 -7.24
CA ASP A 31 -16.18 5.29 -8.37
C ASP A 31 -16.19 4.51 -9.68
N LEU A 32 -15.21 3.63 -9.90
CA LEU A 32 -15.16 2.77 -11.08
C LEU A 32 -16.41 1.89 -11.14
N GLU A 33 -16.69 1.12 -10.09
CA GLU A 33 -17.86 0.24 -10.07
C GLU A 33 -19.18 1.02 -10.14
N GLN A 34 -19.24 2.23 -9.56
CA GLN A 34 -20.41 3.07 -9.69
C GLN A 34 -20.63 3.49 -11.16
N HIS A 35 -19.55 3.81 -11.87
CA HIS A 35 -19.58 4.15 -13.28
C HIS A 35 -19.99 2.94 -14.14
N LEU A 36 -19.37 1.78 -13.91
CA LEU A 36 -19.66 0.54 -14.62
C LEU A 36 -21.11 0.08 -14.41
N HIS A 37 -21.65 0.18 -13.19
CA HIS A 37 -23.06 -0.12 -12.93
C HIS A 37 -24.01 0.78 -13.70
N LYS A 38 -23.71 2.08 -13.78
CA LYS A 38 -24.50 3.02 -14.60
C LYS A 38 -24.45 2.63 -16.08
N LEU A 39 -23.27 2.29 -16.60
CA LEU A 39 -23.08 1.92 -17.99
C LEU A 39 -23.79 0.60 -18.33
N ALA A 40 -23.68 -0.40 -17.46
CA ALA A 40 -24.39 -1.67 -17.57
C ALA A 40 -25.90 -1.47 -17.68
N GLY A 41 -26.48 -0.60 -16.84
CA GLY A 41 -27.90 -0.27 -16.90
C GLY A 41 -28.35 0.47 -18.16
N THR A 42 -27.43 1.14 -18.87
CA THR A 42 -27.72 1.83 -20.15
C THR A 42 -27.46 0.97 -21.40
N GLY A 43 -26.81 -0.18 -21.25
CA GLY A 43 -26.39 -1.02 -22.38
C GLY A 43 -25.27 -0.44 -23.23
N ASN A 44 -24.54 0.58 -22.74
CA ASN A 44 -23.42 1.17 -23.46
C ASN A 44 -22.13 0.35 -23.25
N VAL A 45 -22.05 -0.79 -23.95
CA VAL A 45 -20.97 -1.78 -23.83
C VAL A 45 -19.60 -1.21 -24.21
N TYR A 46 -19.50 -0.35 -25.22
CA TYR A 46 -18.23 0.24 -25.63
C TYR A 46 -17.69 1.22 -24.58
N ALA A 47 -18.54 2.07 -24.00
CA ALA A 47 -18.11 2.94 -22.89
C ALA A 47 -17.73 2.13 -21.64
N TYR A 48 -18.38 0.99 -21.40
CA TYR A 48 -18.01 0.08 -20.31
C TYR A 48 -16.60 -0.45 -20.52
N LEU A 49 -16.32 -0.94 -21.73
CA LEU A 49 -15.01 -1.48 -22.10
C LEU A 49 -13.90 -0.42 -22.02
N ARG A 50 -14.18 0.84 -22.42
CA ARG A 50 -13.25 1.97 -22.23
C ARG A 50 -12.89 2.21 -20.77
N ALA A 51 -13.87 2.13 -19.86
CA ALA A 51 -13.60 2.30 -18.43
C ALA A 51 -12.74 1.15 -17.87
N VAL A 52 -12.99 -0.08 -18.35
CA VAL A 52 -12.17 -1.25 -17.99
C VAL A 52 -10.75 -1.16 -18.58
N ALA A 53 -10.59 -0.60 -19.78
CA ALA A 53 -9.29 -0.44 -20.44
C ALA A 53 -8.31 0.42 -19.63
N ILE A 54 -8.81 1.42 -18.90
CA ILE A 54 -8.00 2.32 -18.07
C ILE A 54 -7.44 1.57 -16.85
N GLU A 55 -8.30 0.83 -16.13
CA GLU A 55 -7.95 0.27 -14.81
C GLU A 55 -7.38 -1.14 -14.89
N GLY A 56 -7.79 -1.92 -15.90
CA GLY A 56 -7.52 -3.36 -15.97
C GLY A 56 -8.49 -4.19 -15.11
N VAL A 57 -8.25 -5.50 -15.11
CA VAL A 57 -9.11 -6.49 -14.44
C VAL A 57 -8.28 -7.59 -13.80
N TYR A 58 -8.96 -8.45 -13.05
CA TYR A 58 -8.39 -9.57 -12.35
C TYR A 58 -9.06 -10.86 -12.78
N TYR A 59 -8.27 -11.88 -13.12
CA TYR A 59 -8.80 -13.19 -13.50
C TYR A 59 -8.46 -14.24 -12.44
N PRO A 60 -9.39 -15.17 -12.15
CA PRO A 60 -9.19 -16.18 -11.12
C PRO A 60 -8.30 -17.33 -11.63
N VAL A 61 -7.39 -17.77 -10.78
CA VAL A 61 -6.43 -18.84 -11.03
C VAL A 61 -6.36 -19.76 -9.82
N ARG A 62 -6.32 -21.07 -10.03
CA ARG A 62 -6.06 -21.98 -8.91
C ARG A 62 -4.64 -21.79 -8.39
N LEU A 63 -4.47 -21.77 -7.08
CA LEU A 63 -3.15 -21.48 -6.49
C LEU A 63 -2.09 -22.52 -6.90
N ASP A 64 -2.45 -23.80 -7.02
CA ASP A 64 -1.53 -24.85 -7.47
C ASP A 64 -1.04 -24.65 -8.90
N GLU A 65 -1.93 -24.22 -9.81
CA GLU A 65 -1.59 -23.86 -11.18
C GLU A 65 -0.75 -22.58 -11.25
N ALA A 66 -1.11 -21.56 -10.46
CA ALA A 66 -0.34 -20.31 -10.38
C ALA A 66 1.10 -20.57 -9.91
N LEU A 67 1.29 -21.45 -8.92
CA LEU A 67 2.62 -21.83 -8.41
C LEU A 67 3.42 -22.73 -9.38
N ALA A 68 2.73 -23.51 -10.21
CA ALA A 68 3.35 -24.37 -11.22
C ALA A 68 3.61 -23.64 -12.56
N ALA A 69 3.00 -22.48 -12.77
CA ALA A 69 3.18 -21.67 -13.97
C ALA A 69 4.64 -21.24 -14.13
N HIS A 70 5.14 -21.35 -15.36
CA HIS A 70 6.43 -20.81 -15.77
C HIS A 70 6.23 -19.53 -16.59
N GLU A 71 7.32 -18.82 -16.86
CA GLU A 71 7.30 -17.62 -17.70
C GLU A 71 6.56 -17.87 -19.02
N GLY A 72 5.66 -16.95 -19.37
CA GLY A 72 4.80 -17.03 -20.57
C GLY A 72 3.57 -17.92 -20.43
N THR A 73 3.31 -18.54 -19.27
CA THR A 73 2.11 -19.34 -19.03
C THR A 73 1.13 -18.59 -18.11
N TYR A 74 -0.09 -18.41 -18.59
CA TYR A 74 -1.15 -17.66 -17.91
C TYR A 74 -2.37 -18.56 -17.68
N PRO A 75 -2.32 -19.45 -16.67
CA PRO A 75 -3.46 -20.32 -16.38
C PRO A 75 -4.67 -19.47 -15.98
N MET A 76 -5.84 -19.83 -16.48
CA MET A 76 -7.07 -19.09 -16.24
C MET A 76 -8.23 -20.07 -16.08
N LEU A 77 -9.06 -19.85 -15.06
CA LEU A 77 -10.26 -20.65 -14.89
C LEU A 77 -11.32 -20.30 -15.93
N THR A 78 -11.76 -21.32 -16.67
CA THR A 78 -12.84 -21.24 -17.65
C THR A 78 -13.98 -22.19 -17.29
N ASN A 79 -15.21 -21.82 -17.62
CA ASN A 79 -16.40 -22.65 -17.43
C ASN A 79 -17.12 -22.89 -18.74
N GLU A 80 -17.54 -24.12 -18.99
CA GLU A 80 -18.49 -24.42 -20.07
C GLU A 80 -19.91 -24.12 -19.58
N ILE A 81 -20.67 -23.35 -20.38
CA ILE A 81 -22.09 -23.08 -20.12
C ILE A 81 -22.96 -24.09 -20.89
N PRO A 82 -24.25 -24.29 -20.50
CA PRO A 82 -25.09 -25.37 -21.06
C PRO A 82 -25.30 -25.34 -22.58
N ASP A 83 -25.02 -24.22 -23.24
CA ASP A 83 -25.10 -24.09 -24.69
C ASP A 83 -23.81 -24.52 -25.43
N GLY A 84 -22.80 -24.99 -24.69
CA GLY A 84 -21.53 -25.49 -25.21
C GLY A 84 -20.44 -24.44 -25.37
N ARG A 85 -20.72 -23.16 -25.08
CA ARG A 85 -19.71 -22.10 -25.09
C ARG A 85 -18.83 -22.14 -23.85
N THR A 86 -17.59 -21.71 -24.01
CA THR A 86 -16.61 -21.56 -22.94
C THR A 86 -16.51 -20.11 -22.50
N VAL A 87 -16.57 -19.86 -21.19
CA VAL A 87 -16.56 -18.52 -20.60
C VAL A 87 -15.35 -18.37 -19.69
N ALA A 88 -14.60 -17.28 -19.89
CA ALA A 88 -13.62 -16.79 -18.93
C ALA A 88 -14.24 -15.65 -18.11
N GLN A 89 -13.90 -15.56 -16.83
CA GLN A 89 -14.45 -14.56 -15.91
C GLN A 89 -13.35 -13.62 -15.44
N VAL A 90 -13.62 -12.32 -15.43
CA VAL A 90 -12.71 -11.30 -14.92
C VAL A 90 -13.46 -10.28 -14.07
N TYR A 91 -12.77 -9.65 -13.13
CA TYR A 91 -13.38 -8.78 -12.13
C TYR A 91 -12.56 -7.51 -11.93
N THR A 92 -13.22 -6.39 -11.64
CA THR A 92 -12.52 -5.18 -11.21
C THR A 92 -12.14 -5.26 -9.74
N ALA A 93 -11.09 -4.54 -9.32
CA ALA A 93 -10.58 -4.55 -7.94
C ALA A 93 -11.67 -4.28 -6.89
N GLY A 94 -12.65 -3.44 -7.24
CA GLY A 94 -13.87 -3.16 -6.48
C GLY A 94 -14.63 -4.38 -5.98
N LEU A 95 -14.67 -5.42 -6.80
CA LEU A 95 -15.60 -6.53 -6.61
C LEU A 95 -14.90 -7.81 -6.17
N LEU A 96 -13.58 -7.81 -6.05
CA LEU A 96 -12.82 -8.96 -5.59
C LEU A 96 -13.24 -9.42 -4.19
N PRO A 97 -13.34 -10.75 -3.95
CA PRO A 97 -13.77 -11.29 -2.68
C PRO A 97 -12.62 -11.28 -1.66
N ARG A 98 -12.87 -11.78 -0.46
CA ARG A 98 -11.77 -12.05 0.49
C ARG A 98 -10.78 -13.05 -0.15
N PRO A 99 -9.46 -12.87 0.02
CA PRO A 99 -8.47 -13.80 -0.51
C PRO A 99 -8.67 -15.23 0.01
N HIS A 100 -8.79 -16.19 -0.91
CA HIS A 100 -9.04 -17.59 -0.62
C HIS A 100 -7.72 -18.42 -0.61
N PRO A 101 -7.60 -19.48 0.20
CA PRO A 101 -6.38 -20.29 0.29
C PRO A 101 -6.07 -21.14 -0.95
N TYR A 102 -7.08 -21.50 -1.77
CA TYR A 102 -6.90 -22.34 -2.96
C TYR A 102 -7.09 -21.59 -4.28
N LEU A 103 -7.48 -20.31 -4.22
CA LEU A 103 -7.77 -19.50 -5.39
C LEU A 103 -7.11 -18.13 -5.23
N VAL A 104 -6.41 -17.71 -6.28
CA VAL A 104 -5.79 -16.39 -6.40
C VAL A 104 -6.39 -15.64 -7.59
N TYR A 105 -6.10 -14.34 -7.63
CA TYR A 105 -6.48 -13.48 -8.73
C TYR A 105 -5.20 -12.86 -9.29
N GLU A 106 -5.07 -12.86 -10.61
CA GLU A 106 -3.96 -12.22 -11.31
C GLU A 106 -4.46 -10.99 -12.07
N TYR A 107 -3.67 -9.93 -12.06
CA TYR A 107 -4.00 -8.69 -12.75
C TYR A 107 -3.67 -8.80 -14.25
N ALA A 108 -4.54 -8.26 -15.10
CA ALA A 108 -4.27 -8.07 -16.52
C ALA A 108 -4.93 -6.79 -17.04
N THR A 109 -4.24 -6.11 -17.94
CA THR A 109 -4.83 -5.06 -18.78
C THR A 109 -5.68 -5.70 -19.89
N LEU A 110 -6.56 -4.93 -20.53
CA LEU A 110 -7.29 -5.43 -21.71
C LEU A 110 -6.34 -5.82 -22.85
N GLY A 111 -5.25 -5.08 -23.05
CA GLY A 111 -4.24 -5.42 -24.05
C GLY A 111 -3.54 -6.75 -23.75
N ALA A 112 -3.22 -7.02 -22.48
CA ALA A 112 -2.69 -8.32 -22.08
C ALA A 112 -3.71 -9.44 -22.35
N LEU A 113 -4.99 -9.24 -21.98
CA LEU A 113 -6.05 -10.22 -22.21
C LEU A 113 -6.25 -10.57 -23.68
N ALA A 114 -6.11 -9.62 -24.60
CA ALA A 114 -6.19 -9.90 -26.03
C ALA A 114 -5.18 -10.97 -26.49
N HIS A 115 -4.05 -11.10 -25.79
CA HIS A 115 -3.01 -12.07 -26.08
C HIS A 115 -3.08 -13.34 -25.22
N ILE A 116 -3.34 -13.21 -23.91
CA ILE A 116 -3.23 -14.33 -22.97
C ILE A 116 -4.53 -15.14 -22.83
N LEU A 117 -5.66 -14.59 -23.28
CA LEU A 117 -6.95 -15.29 -23.17
C LEU A 117 -6.94 -16.58 -24.01
N PRO A 118 -7.25 -17.76 -23.43
CA PRO A 118 -7.17 -19.03 -24.14
C PRO A 118 -8.02 -19.04 -25.42
N ALA A 119 -7.50 -19.61 -26.50
CA ALA A 119 -8.14 -19.58 -27.83
C ALA A 119 -9.51 -20.27 -27.88
N GLY A 120 -9.82 -21.16 -26.93
CA GLY A 120 -11.11 -21.85 -26.84
C GLY A 120 -12.18 -21.10 -26.05
N VAL A 121 -11.89 -19.91 -25.52
CA VAL A 121 -12.87 -19.08 -24.81
C VAL A 121 -13.72 -18.34 -25.83
N ASP A 122 -15.05 -18.46 -25.73
CA ASP A 122 -16.03 -17.79 -26.60
C ASP A 122 -16.55 -16.47 -26.02
N ILE A 123 -16.49 -16.31 -24.69
CA ILE A 123 -17.05 -15.14 -23.98
C ILE A 123 -16.12 -14.71 -22.84
N LEU A 124 -15.82 -13.41 -22.79
CA LEU A 124 -15.27 -12.76 -21.61
C LEU A 124 -16.41 -12.17 -20.76
N ALA A 125 -16.65 -12.76 -19.60
CA ALA A 125 -17.62 -12.27 -18.64
C ALA A 125 -16.93 -11.34 -17.63
N VAL A 126 -17.27 -10.05 -17.67
CA VAL A 126 -16.71 -9.04 -16.76
C VAL A 126 -17.69 -8.81 -15.61
N ASN A 127 -17.20 -8.90 -14.37
CA ASN A 127 -17.96 -8.65 -13.14
C ASN A 127 -19.25 -9.48 -13.03
N VAL A 128 -19.24 -10.71 -13.53
CA VAL A 128 -20.39 -11.62 -13.51
C VAL A 128 -20.93 -11.84 -12.10
N ALA A 129 -22.25 -12.02 -11.97
CA ALA A 129 -22.93 -12.16 -10.67
C ALA A 129 -22.78 -10.93 -9.75
N THR A 130 -22.62 -9.75 -10.36
CA THR A 130 -22.64 -8.45 -9.68
C THR A 130 -23.52 -7.46 -10.44
N PRO A 131 -23.90 -6.31 -9.86
CA PRO A 131 -24.67 -5.28 -10.56
C PRO A 131 -23.91 -4.60 -11.73
N CYS A 132 -22.64 -4.94 -11.91
CA CYS A 132 -21.78 -4.45 -13.00
C CYS A 132 -21.57 -5.47 -14.11
N GLU A 133 -22.29 -6.60 -14.12
CA GLU A 133 -22.04 -7.69 -15.07
C GLU A 133 -22.20 -7.25 -16.54
N GLN A 134 -21.24 -7.68 -17.37
CA GLN A 134 -21.24 -7.52 -18.83
C GLN A 134 -20.55 -8.71 -19.51
N TYR A 135 -20.87 -8.93 -20.79
CA TYR A 135 -20.36 -10.05 -21.57
C TYR A 135 -19.87 -9.55 -22.93
N PHE A 136 -18.67 -9.98 -23.31
CA PHE A 136 -18.03 -9.62 -24.57
C PHE A 136 -17.69 -10.89 -25.36
N PRO A 137 -17.88 -10.91 -26.69
CA PRO A 137 -17.29 -11.95 -27.52
C PRO A 137 -15.76 -11.90 -27.42
N THR A 138 -15.09 -12.89 -27.97
CA THR A 138 -13.62 -13.04 -27.89
C THR A 138 -12.99 -13.33 -29.24
N ASP A 139 -13.74 -13.03 -30.31
CA ASP A 139 -13.27 -13.09 -31.69
C ASP A 139 -12.17 -12.05 -31.96
N ASP A 140 -11.50 -12.20 -33.10
CA ASP A 140 -10.34 -11.38 -33.45
C ASP A 140 -10.69 -9.88 -33.55
N GLU A 141 -11.91 -9.53 -33.99
CA GLU A 141 -12.36 -8.13 -34.08
C GLU A 141 -12.52 -7.51 -32.69
N GLU A 142 -13.13 -8.24 -31.76
CA GLU A 142 -13.29 -7.76 -30.38
C GLU A 142 -11.92 -7.67 -29.66
N ARG A 143 -11.01 -8.62 -29.89
CA ARG A 143 -9.63 -8.55 -29.35
C ARG A 143 -8.84 -7.37 -29.91
N ASP A 144 -9.01 -7.02 -31.18
CA ASP A 144 -8.40 -5.83 -31.78
C ASP A 144 -8.94 -4.55 -31.11
N VAL A 145 -10.23 -4.48 -30.80
CA VAL A 145 -10.81 -3.37 -30.03
C VAL A 145 -10.16 -3.26 -28.64
N TRP A 146 -9.87 -4.37 -27.97
CA TRP A 146 -9.23 -4.36 -26.65
C TRP A 146 -7.81 -3.81 -26.73
N LEU A 147 -7.05 -4.18 -27.76
CA LEU A 147 -5.70 -3.69 -28.01
C LEU A 147 -5.70 -2.18 -28.31
N ASP A 148 -6.59 -1.74 -29.19
CA ASP A 148 -6.73 -0.32 -29.54
C ASP A 148 -7.10 0.53 -28.31
N LEU A 149 -8.06 0.08 -27.51
CA LEU A 149 -8.44 0.76 -26.28
C LEU A 149 -7.31 0.78 -25.25
N HIS A 150 -6.54 -0.31 -25.12
CA HIS A 150 -5.39 -0.35 -24.24
C HIS A 150 -4.33 0.67 -24.67
N HIS A 151 -3.98 0.72 -25.96
CA HIS A 151 -3.01 1.70 -26.47
C HIS A 151 -3.50 3.14 -26.37
N GLU A 152 -4.82 3.38 -26.48
CA GLU A 152 -5.41 4.71 -26.36
C GLU A 152 -5.48 5.18 -24.89
N LEU A 153 -5.82 4.30 -23.95
CA LEU A 153 -6.32 4.70 -22.63
C LEU A 153 -5.51 4.20 -21.44
N PHE A 154 -4.70 3.15 -21.58
CA PHE A 154 -3.98 2.60 -20.43
C PHE A 154 -2.64 3.30 -20.25
N SER A 155 -2.41 3.79 -19.03
CA SER A 155 -1.11 4.29 -18.58
C SER A 155 -0.89 3.86 -17.13
N CYS A 156 0.22 3.17 -16.85
CA CYS A 156 0.53 2.75 -15.48
C CYS A 156 0.69 3.95 -14.54
N ASP A 157 1.25 5.05 -15.04
CA ASP A 157 1.50 6.26 -14.26
C ASP A 157 0.19 6.98 -13.87
N GLU A 158 -0.86 6.87 -14.70
CA GLU A 158 -2.17 7.48 -14.40
C GLU A 158 -2.96 6.72 -13.33
N LEU A 159 -2.56 5.47 -13.04
CA LEU A 159 -3.14 4.68 -11.96
C LEU A 159 -2.47 4.92 -10.62
N MET A 160 -1.37 5.68 -10.59
CA MET A 160 -0.59 6.01 -9.40
C MET A 160 -1.02 7.36 -8.79
N ASP A 161 -0.41 7.72 -7.66
CA ASP A 161 -0.54 9.05 -7.02
C ASP A 161 -1.98 9.55 -6.82
N ARG A 162 -2.84 8.66 -6.31
CA ARG A 162 -4.27 8.94 -6.10
C ARG A 162 -4.81 8.38 -4.80
N VAL A 163 -5.75 9.10 -4.19
CA VAL A 163 -6.48 8.64 -3.01
C VAL A 163 -7.62 7.74 -3.47
N VAL A 164 -7.57 6.45 -3.12
CA VAL A 164 -8.64 5.50 -3.42
C VAL A 164 -9.26 5.01 -2.11
N THR A 165 -10.54 5.28 -1.93
CA THR A 165 -11.30 4.91 -0.72
C THR A 165 -12.45 3.97 -1.07
N ARG A 166 -12.51 2.82 -0.40
CA ARG A 166 -13.64 1.90 -0.51
C ARG A 166 -14.81 2.41 0.30
N ARG A 167 -15.99 2.42 -0.31
CA ARG A 167 -17.27 2.76 0.34
C ARG A 167 -17.86 1.56 1.08
N THR A 168 -17.49 0.35 0.68
CA THR A 168 -17.98 -0.91 1.22
C THR A 168 -16.82 -1.87 1.50
N GLY A 169 -17.00 -2.76 2.48
CA GLY A 169 -16.00 -3.76 2.86
C GLY A 169 -14.84 -3.23 3.71
N ALA A 170 -14.88 -1.95 4.10
CA ALA A 170 -13.91 -1.41 5.05
C ALA A 170 -14.20 -1.93 6.48
N PRO A 171 -13.17 -2.24 7.29
CA PRO A 171 -13.39 -2.59 8.69
C PRO A 171 -14.00 -1.40 9.45
N PRO A 172 -14.74 -1.66 10.55
CA PRO A 172 -15.28 -0.60 11.37
C PRO A 172 -14.16 0.28 11.96
N ALA A 173 -14.52 1.49 12.39
CA ALA A 173 -13.59 2.38 13.08
C ALA A 173 -12.98 1.69 14.29
N GLY A 174 -11.64 1.68 14.37
CA GLY A 174 -10.90 0.97 15.39
C GLY A 174 -9.41 0.81 15.03
N PRO A 175 -8.65 0.06 15.85
CA PRO A 175 -7.21 -0.14 15.65
C PRO A 175 -6.86 -0.72 14.27
N LEU A 176 -7.69 -1.64 13.74
CA LEU A 176 -7.46 -2.24 12.41
C LEU A 176 -7.56 -1.20 11.29
N LEU A 177 -8.63 -0.38 11.27
CA LEU A 177 -8.79 0.68 10.26
C LEU A 177 -7.71 1.76 10.39
N HIS A 178 -7.33 2.12 11.62
CA HIS A 178 -6.21 3.02 11.87
C HIS A 178 -4.88 2.42 11.39
N GLY A 179 -4.65 1.12 11.61
CA GLY A 179 -3.48 0.40 11.13
C GLY A 179 -3.37 0.43 9.61
N LEU A 180 -4.49 0.25 8.90
CA LEU A 180 -4.57 0.41 7.44
C LEU A 180 -4.18 1.82 6.99
N ALA A 181 -4.67 2.85 7.70
CA ALA A 181 -4.38 4.25 7.45
C ALA A 181 -2.90 4.63 7.65
N CYS A 182 -2.14 3.90 8.50
CA CYS A 182 -0.69 4.13 8.65
C CYS A 182 0.09 3.92 7.34
N GLY A 183 -0.37 3.03 6.44
CA GLY A 183 0.26 2.76 5.15
C GLY A 183 -0.22 3.67 4.01
N ALA A 184 -0.94 4.75 4.31
CA ALA A 184 -1.60 5.59 3.31
C ALA A 184 -0.64 6.20 2.27
N HIS A 185 0.59 6.56 2.65
CA HIS A 185 1.60 7.07 1.72
C HIS A 185 1.88 6.11 0.56
N LEU A 186 2.06 4.82 0.87
CA LEU A 186 2.28 3.79 -0.15
C LEU A 186 1.00 3.46 -0.92
N CYS A 187 -0.16 3.47 -0.27
CA CYS A 187 -1.42 3.29 -0.99
C CYS A 187 -1.66 4.43 -1.99
N PHE A 188 -1.37 5.68 -1.62
CA PHE A 188 -1.45 6.82 -2.53
C PHE A 188 -0.51 6.65 -3.71
N THR A 189 0.77 6.38 -3.45
CA THR A 189 1.79 6.27 -4.51
C THR A 189 1.44 5.16 -5.50
N ASN A 190 0.92 4.03 -5.01
CA ASN A 190 0.51 2.91 -5.86
C ASN A 190 -0.90 3.05 -6.44
N GLY A 191 -1.67 4.07 -6.04
CA GLY A 191 -3.09 4.22 -6.34
C GLY A 191 -3.97 3.06 -5.87
N ASP A 192 -3.58 2.43 -4.77
CA ASP A 192 -4.29 1.34 -4.14
C ASP A 192 -5.35 1.84 -3.15
N ALA A 193 -6.42 1.07 -2.97
CA ALA A 193 -7.38 1.34 -1.90
C ALA A 193 -6.74 1.26 -0.51
N TRP A 194 -6.91 2.31 0.32
CA TRP A 194 -6.25 2.37 1.63
C TRP A 194 -6.94 1.54 2.72
N ASN A 195 -8.26 1.36 2.63
CA ASN A 195 -9.12 0.83 3.71
C ASN A 195 -9.65 -0.60 3.48
N THR A 196 -8.95 -1.43 2.69
CA THR A 196 -9.37 -2.82 2.44
C THR A 196 -8.47 -3.83 3.17
N THR A 197 -9.09 -4.84 3.77
CA THR A 197 -8.42 -6.07 4.25
C THR A 197 -8.43 -7.18 3.20
N HIS A 198 -9.26 -7.05 2.15
CA HIS A 198 -9.36 -8.02 1.06
C HIS A 198 -8.28 -7.71 -0.01
N TRP A 199 -7.02 -7.85 0.39
CA TRP A 199 -5.88 -7.40 -0.42
C TRP A 199 -5.57 -8.36 -1.57
N HIS A 200 -5.64 -7.84 -2.80
CA HIS A 200 -5.18 -8.53 -4.02
C HIS A 200 -4.06 -7.79 -4.76
N GLY A 201 -3.85 -6.50 -4.46
CA GLY A 201 -2.73 -5.71 -5.01
C GLY A 201 -2.60 -5.82 -6.54
N MET A 202 -1.41 -6.12 -7.03
CA MET A 202 -1.13 -6.34 -8.47
C MET A 202 -1.43 -7.77 -8.95
N GLY A 203 -2.23 -8.54 -8.20
CA GLY A 203 -2.38 -9.97 -8.42
C GLY A 203 -1.31 -10.78 -7.69
N HIS A 204 -1.55 -12.09 -7.53
CA HIS A 204 -0.71 -12.91 -6.67
C HIS A 204 0.76 -13.01 -7.11
N GLN A 205 1.05 -13.22 -8.40
CA GLN A 205 2.44 -13.22 -8.87
C GLN A 205 3.06 -11.82 -8.78
N GLY A 206 2.34 -10.77 -9.17
CA GLY A 206 2.82 -9.40 -9.07
C GLY A 206 3.17 -8.99 -7.64
N GLU A 207 2.40 -9.45 -6.64
CA GLU A 207 2.72 -9.22 -5.22
C GLU A 207 3.98 -9.98 -4.79
N ARG A 208 4.17 -11.23 -5.26
CA ARG A 208 5.37 -12.02 -4.96
C ARG A 208 6.62 -11.41 -5.59
N GLU A 209 6.56 -11.04 -6.86
CA GLU A 209 7.65 -10.35 -7.57
C GLU A 209 8.01 -9.04 -6.87
N ARG A 210 7.01 -8.23 -6.53
CA ARG A 210 7.22 -6.96 -5.81
C ARG A 210 7.98 -7.14 -4.50
N VAL A 211 7.57 -8.08 -3.64
CA VAL A 211 8.23 -8.26 -2.34
C VAL A 211 9.57 -8.98 -2.47
N ALA A 212 9.75 -9.83 -3.49
CA ALA A 212 11.05 -10.43 -3.79
C ALA A 212 12.05 -9.36 -4.26
N ASP A 213 11.68 -8.55 -5.25
CA ASP A 213 12.61 -7.60 -5.89
C ASP A 213 12.92 -6.40 -4.99
N SER A 214 11.93 -5.87 -4.28
CA SER A 214 12.09 -4.66 -3.48
C SER A 214 12.55 -4.94 -2.04
N TRP A 215 12.33 -6.14 -1.52
CA TRP A 215 12.56 -6.47 -0.12
C TRP A 215 13.33 -7.76 0.14
N GLY A 216 13.62 -8.56 -0.90
CA GLY A 216 14.28 -9.86 -0.74
C GLY A 216 13.42 -10.88 0.01
N VAL A 217 12.09 -10.74 -0.06
CA VAL A 217 11.15 -11.64 0.62
C VAL A 217 10.70 -12.73 -0.35
N HIS A 218 11.15 -13.96 -0.14
CA HIS A 218 10.85 -15.06 -1.04
C HIS A 218 9.85 -16.06 -0.45
N ASP A 219 9.70 -16.07 0.87
CA ASP A 219 8.78 -16.94 1.56
C ASP A 219 8.22 -16.33 2.86
N ARG A 220 7.48 -17.16 3.60
CA ARG A 220 6.86 -16.81 4.88
C ARG A 220 7.86 -16.45 5.98
N ALA A 221 9.01 -17.13 6.03
CA ALA A 221 10.01 -16.87 7.06
C ALA A 221 10.67 -15.50 6.83
N ASP A 222 11.00 -15.19 5.58
CA ASP A 222 11.50 -13.86 5.19
C ASP A 222 10.46 -12.77 5.52
N TRP A 223 9.19 -13.02 5.19
CA TRP A 223 8.11 -12.08 5.46
C TRP A 223 7.95 -11.80 6.96
N LEU A 224 7.90 -12.84 7.79
CA LEU A 224 7.82 -12.68 9.25
C LEU A 224 9.00 -11.88 9.80
N ALA A 225 10.22 -12.13 9.30
CA ALA A 225 11.41 -11.43 9.74
C ALA A 225 11.39 -9.94 9.37
N ILE A 226 11.00 -9.59 8.15
CA ILE A 226 10.93 -8.17 7.74
C ILE A 226 9.77 -7.44 8.39
N GLU A 227 8.60 -8.09 8.53
CA GLU A 227 7.42 -7.50 9.17
C GLU A 227 7.71 -7.16 10.63
N GLU A 228 8.34 -8.09 11.36
CA GLU A 228 8.70 -7.85 12.76
C GLU A 228 9.66 -6.67 12.89
N ARG A 229 10.72 -6.63 12.07
CA ARG A 229 11.69 -5.52 12.07
C ARG A 229 11.04 -4.18 11.73
N LEU A 230 10.08 -4.15 10.79
CA LEU A 230 9.34 -2.92 10.47
C LEU A 230 8.48 -2.46 11.65
N LEU A 231 7.79 -3.37 12.33
CA LEU A 231 6.96 -3.05 13.49
C LEU A 231 7.78 -2.67 14.73
N GLU A 232 8.99 -3.20 14.87
CA GLU A 232 9.93 -2.86 15.94
C GLU A 232 10.74 -1.57 15.63
N ARG A 233 10.70 -1.09 14.38
CA ARG A 233 11.44 0.07 13.84
C ARG A 233 12.95 -0.17 13.74
N GLU A 234 13.32 -1.38 13.30
CA GLU A 234 14.70 -1.87 13.17
C GLU A 234 15.15 -2.02 11.72
N VAL A 235 14.38 -1.50 10.77
CA VAL A 235 14.80 -1.41 9.35
C VAL A 235 15.55 -0.11 9.13
N SER A 236 15.06 1.00 9.70
CA SER A 236 15.74 2.28 9.64
C SER A 236 16.94 2.35 10.60
N PRO A 237 18.01 3.10 10.26
CA PRO A 237 19.14 3.29 11.15
C PRO A 237 18.72 3.98 12.47
N TRP A 238 19.03 3.34 13.60
CA TRP A 238 18.66 3.81 14.95
C TRP A 238 19.16 5.24 15.25
N TYR A 239 20.29 5.64 14.65
CA TYR A 239 20.92 6.92 14.94
C TYR A 239 20.13 8.12 14.38
N TRP A 240 19.19 7.91 13.45
CA TRP A 240 18.29 8.98 12.99
C TRP A 240 17.37 9.45 14.12
N ASP A 241 16.66 8.51 14.76
CA ASP A 241 15.80 8.80 15.91
C ASP A 241 16.61 9.19 17.14
N PHE A 242 17.84 8.69 17.30
CA PHE A 242 18.75 9.16 18.36
C PHE A 242 19.01 10.67 18.26
N VAL A 243 19.36 11.17 17.06
CA VAL A 243 19.64 12.60 16.86
C VAL A 243 18.37 13.44 17.08
N LEU A 244 17.22 13.00 16.57
CA LEU A 244 15.93 13.69 16.81
C LEU A 244 15.53 13.68 18.29
N GLY A 245 15.76 12.55 18.98
CA GLY A 245 15.52 12.36 20.40
C GLY A 245 16.33 13.31 21.27
N ALA A 246 17.60 13.56 20.92
CA ALA A 246 18.43 14.55 21.60
C ALA A 246 17.81 15.96 21.57
N ARG A 247 17.24 16.38 20.42
CA ARG A 247 16.52 17.66 20.35
C ARG A 247 15.23 17.63 21.15
N THR A 248 14.46 16.55 21.08
CA THR A 248 13.23 16.42 21.86
C THR A 248 13.50 16.55 23.37
N ALA A 249 14.59 15.97 23.85
CA ALA A 249 15.04 16.12 25.24
C ALA A 249 15.44 17.57 25.57
N LEU A 250 16.16 18.26 24.68
CA LEU A 250 16.48 19.68 24.85
C LEU A 250 15.23 20.56 24.88
N ILE A 251 14.25 20.30 24.01
CA ILE A 251 12.97 21.03 23.99
C ILE A 251 12.23 20.86 25.32
N ALA A 252 12.17 19.63 25.84
CA ALA A 252 11.53 19.35 27.13
C ALA A 252 12.25 20.04 28.30
N ALA A 253 13.58 20.13 28.27
CA ALA A 253 14.38 20.69 29.36
C ALA A 253 14.50 22.22 29.33
N ARG A 254 14.52 22.84 28.14
CA ARG A 254 14.90 24.26 27.94
C ARG A 254 13.87 25.09 27.18
N GLY A 255 12.80 24.45 26.69
CA GLY A 255 11.77 25.09 25.88
C GLY A 255 11.99 24.93 24.37
N PRO A 256 11.06 25.42 23.54
CA PRO A 256 10.94 25.05 22.13
C PRO A 256 12.08 25.53 21.22
N ARG A 257 12.88 26.51 21.67
CA ARG A 257 13.99 27.05 20.88
C ARG A 257 15.28 26.33 21.23
N VAL A 258 15.74 25.50 20.31
CA VAL A 258 17.02 24.80 20.40
C VAL A 258 17.97 25.33 19.33
N ASP A 259 19.13 25.81 19.76
CA ASP A 259 20.20 26.23 18.84
C ASP A 259 20.88 25.02 18.21
N ALA A 260 21.35 25.17 16.96
CA ALA A 260 21.95 24.07 16.20
C ALA A 260 23.22 23.52 16.87
N GLU A 261 24.06 24.38 17.47
CA GLU A 261 25.28 23.93 18.13
C GLU A 261 24.96 23.24 19.46
N GLN A 262 23.99 23.78 20.21
CA GLN A 262 23.49 23.11 21.42
C GLN A 262 22.94 21.71 21.13
N TRP A 263 22.27 21.54 19.99
CA TRP A 263 21.80 20.23 19.56
C TRP A 263 22.97 19.29 19.24
N ARG A 264 23.95 19.74 18.45
CA ARG A 264 25.15 18.93 18.13
C ARG A 264 25.90 18.51 19.38
N ASP A 265 26.10 19.43 20.32
CA ASP A 265 26.79 19.15 21.58
C ASP A 265 26.02 18.16 22.45
N CYS A 266 24.68 18.26 22.47
CA CYS A 266 23.83 17.30 23.16
C CYS A 266 23.92 15.90 22.53
N VAL A 267 23.94 15.79 21.21
CA VAL A 267 24.09 14.53 20.48
C VAL A 267 25.42 13.88 20.83
N GLU A 268 26.52 14.62 20.73
CA GLU A 268 27.86 14.11 21.06
C GLU A 268 27.96 13.69 22.52
N THR A 269 27.54 14.55 23.46
CA THR A 269 27.61 14.26 24.89
C THR A 269 26.80 13.01 25.22
N THR A 270 25.59 12.90 24.69
CA THR A 270 24.70 11.76 24.94
C THR A 270 25.32 10.46 24.40
N LEU A 271 25.95 10.51 23.22
CA LEU A 271 26.57 9.34 22.60
C LEU A 271 27.80 8.88 23.38
N ARG A 272 28.68 9.81 23.78
CA ARG A 272 29.87 9.53 24.60
C ARG A 272 29.48 8.98 25.97
N ASP A 273 28.45 9.55 26.62
CA ASP A 273 27.91 9.05 27.88
C ASP A 273 27.34 7.63 27.74
N GLN A 274 26.66 7.34 26.63
CA GLN A 274 26.14 6.00 26.36
C GLN A 274 27.27 4.99 26.15
N ALA A 275 28.28 5.33 25.35
CA ALA A 275 29.46 4.48 25.12
C ALA A 275 30.21 4.18 26.42
N ALA A 276 30.39 5.18 27.29
CA ALA A 276 31.00 5.01 28.61
C ALA A 276 30.19 4.05 29.50
N ARG A 277 28.85 4.10 29.45
CA ARG A 277 27.97 3.18 30.21
C ARG A 277 27.99 1.75 29.67
N THR A 278 28.11 1.56 28.36
CA THR A 278 28.14 0.24 27.72
C THR A 278 29.54 -0.38 27.68
N GLY A 279 30.56 0.36 28.08
CA GLY A 279 31.96 -0.07 28.00
C GLY A 279 32.50 -0.10 26.57
N THR A 280 31.87 0.63 25.64
CA THR A 280 32.32 0.80 24.27
C THR A 280 33.55 1.71 24.25
N SER A 281 34.60 1.32 23.54
CA SER A 281 35.79 2.16 23.36
C SER A 281 35.41 3.48 22.68
N THR A 282 35.83 4.60 23.26
CA THR A 282 35.63 5.95 22.70
C THR A 282 36.92 6.55 22.14
N ASP A 283 38.04 5.84 22.30
CA ASP A 283 39.40 6.29 21.96
C ASP A 283 39.87 5.69 20.62
N ASP A 284 38.95 5.51 19.67
CA ASP A 284 39.26 5.11 18.30
C ASP A 284 38.73 6.13 17.29
N ALA A 285 39.42 6.22 16.14
CA ALA A 285 39.09 7.17 15.08
C ALA A 285 37.72 6.90 14.45
N GLU A 286 37.27 5.64 14.47
CA GLU A 286 35.97 5.23 13.94
C GLU A 286 34.81 5.82 14.76
N PHE A 287 34.94 5.82 16.09
CA PHE A 287 33.97 6.44 16.99
C PHE A 287 33.93 7.97 16.80
N ASP A 288 35.07 8.63 16.66
CA ASP A 288 35.13 10.08 16.41
C ASP A 288 34.54 10.44 15.03
N ASP A 289 34.78 9.64 13.99
CA ASP A 289 34.15 9.80 12.67
C ASP A 289 32.62 9.62 12.76
N PHE A 290 32.15 8.65 13.57
CA PHE A 290 30.72 8.44 13.80
C PHE A 290 30.08 9.60 14.57
N VAL A 291 30.75 10.14 15.60
CA VAL A 291 30.32 11.36 16.30
C VAL A 291 30.21 12.53 15.31
N ALA A 292 31.22 12.73 14.46
CA ALA A 292 31.21 13.78 13.45
C ALA A 292 30.05 13.61 12.46
N HIS A 293 29.75 12.37 12.03
CA HIS A 293 28.61 12.05 11.19
C HIS A 293 27.27 12.42 11.86
N LEU A 294 27.06 12.04 13.12
CA LEU A 294 25.85 12.37 13.88
C LEU A 294 25.69 13.89 14.10
N ARG A 295 26.79 14.60 14.36
CA ARG A 295 26.79 16.09 14.43
C ARG A 295 26.46 16.72 13.07
N ALA A 296 26.93 16.15 11.97
CA ALA A 296 26.62 16.63 10.61
C ALA A 296 25.14 16.40 10.24
N LEU A 297 24.56 15.28 10.70
CA LEU A 297 23.15 14.95 10.47
C LEU A 297 22.20 16.04 11.00
N VAL A 298 22.53 16.71 12.10
CA VAL A 298 21.78 17.89 12.60
C VAL A 298 21.60 18.95 11.51
N GLY A 299 22.65 19.24 10.73
CA GLY A 299 22.57 20.20 9.64
C GLY A 299 21.62 19.76 8.52
N LYS A 300 21.65 18.47 8.17
CA LYS A 300 20.76 17.86 7.16
C LYS A 300 19.31 17.91 7.61
N LEU A 301 19.03 17.55 8.86
CA LEU A 301 17.69 17.63 9.45
C LEU A 301 17.12 19.06 9.41
N LEU A 302 17.92 20.06 9.77
CA LEU A 302 17.48 21.47 9.73
C LEU A 302 17.14 21.93 8.31
N ARG A 303 17.85 21.46 7.27
CA ARG A 303 17.55 21.79 5.88
C ARG A 303 16.26 21.15 5.40
N TYR A 304 16.03 19.88 5.73
CA TYR A 304 14.74 19.21 5.45
C TYR A 304 13.58 19.92 6.13
N GLU A 305 13.68 20.22 7.42
CA GLU A 305 12.60 20.91 8.13
C GLU A 305 12.37 22.33 7.63
N SER A 306 13.42 23.03 7.20
CA SER A 306 13.27 24.31 6.50
C SER A 306 12.44 24.14 5.22
N ARG A 307 12.72 23.11 4.43
CA ARG A 307 11.96 22.82 3.21
C ARG A 307 10.52 22.42 3.52
N PHE A 308 10.32 21.53 4.48
CA PHE A 308 8.99 21.05 4.88
C PHE A 308 8.08 22.18 5.33
N ARG A 309 8.63 23.18 6.04
CA ARG A 309 7.87 24.37 6.43
C ARG A 309 7.55 25.27 5.23
N ALA A 310 8.48 25.42 4.29
CA ALA A 310 8.26 26.21 3.08
C ALA A 310 7.14 25.61 2.22
N ASP A 311 7.05 24.29 2.17
CA ASP A 311 6.09 23.56 1.33
C ASP A 311 4.80 23.16 2.08
N GLY A 312 4.63 23.59 3.33
CA GLY A 312 3.40 23.38 4.11
C GLY A 312 3.23 22.01 4.75
N LEU A 313 4.27 21.16 4.72
CA LEU A 313 4.29 19.85 5.39
C LEU A 313 4.47 19.96 6.90
N LEU A 314 5.14 21.03 7.36
CA LEU A 314 5.25 21.40 8.77
C LEU A 314 4.66 22.81 9.00
N PRO A 315 4.08 23.08 10.18
CA PRO A 315 3.73 24.44 10.57
C PRO A 315 5.00 25.31 10.75
N PRO A 316 4.89 26.65 10.79
CA PRO A 316 6.06 27.56 10.81
C PRO A 316 7.10 27.31 11.91
N ASP A 317 6.68 26.81 13.07
CA ASP A 317 7.55 26.43 14.20
C ASP A 317 7.58 24.91 14.43
N GLY A 318 7.07 24.14 13.47
CA GLY A 318 7.02 22.68 13.51
C GLY A 318 8.39 22.05 13.34
N VAL A 319 8.58 20.91 14.01
CA VAL A 319 9.78 20.08 13.94
C VAL A 319 9.38 18.61 13.88
N VAL A 320 10.19 17.78 13.24
CA VAL A 320 9.98 16.33 13.22
C VAL A 320 10.52 15.73 14.52
N ARG A 321 9.71 14.97 15.26
CA ARG A 321 10.15 14.39 16.54
C ARG A 321 10.73 12.99 16.40
N SER A 322 10.31 12.25 15.38
CA SER A 322 10.75 10.89 15.08
C SER A 322 10.53 10.54 13.61
N VAL A 323 11.35 9.64 13.09
CA VAL A 323 11.21 9.01 11.77
C VAL A 323 10.57 7.61 11.82
N ALA A 324 10.14 7.13 12.99
CA ALA A 324 9.52 5.83 13.18
C ALA A 324 8.37 5.51 12.21
N ALA A 325 7.62 6.54 11.78
CA ALA A 325 6.55 6.42 10.80
C ALA A 325 7.01 5.80 9.47
N TRP A 326 8.28 6.00 9.07
CA TRP A 326 8.83 5.40 7.87
C TRP A 326 8.82 3.87 7.92
N ASP A 327 9.15 3.28 9.08
CA ASP A 327 9.07 1.83 9.26
C ASP A 327 7.61 1.38 9.50
N ILE A 328 6.87 2.10 10.35
CA ILE A 328 5.47 1.75 10.70
C ILE A 328 4.55 1.76 9.48
N GLY A 329 4.64 2.78 8.62
CA GLY A 329 3.83 2.89 7.42
C GLY A 329 4.18 1.81 6.39
N ARG A 330 5.47 1.43 6.30
CA ARG A 330 5.93 0.31 5.46
C ARG A 330 5.49 -1.04 6.03
N GLY A 331 5.51 -1.23 7.35
CA GLY A 331 4.97 -2.43 8.02
C GLY A 331 3.47 -2.61 7.75
N SER A 332 2.68 -1.54 7.88
CA SER A 332 1.26 -1.56 7.50
C SER A 332 1.04 -2.00 6.04
N LYS A 333 1.91 -1.65 5.11
CA LYS A 333 1.81 -2.09 3.72
C LYS A 333 2.36 -3.50 3.52
N MET A 334 3.48 -3.86 4.16
CA MET A 334 4.10 -5.19 4.13
C MET A 334 3.17 -6.28 4.67
N ALA A 335 2.35 -5.99 5.69
CA ALA A 335 1.29 -6.88 6.14
C ALA A 335 0.30 -7.25 5.02
N ARG A 336 -0.10 -6.27 4.21
CA ARG A 336 -1.01 -6.47 3.06
C ARG A 336 -0.33 -7.21 1.92
N TRP A 337 0.89 -6.80 1.56
CA TRP A 337 1.69 -7.49 0.54
C TRP A 337 1.93 -8.96 0.90
N GLY A 338 2.24 -9.26 2.17
CA GLY A 338 2.36 -10.63 2.68
C GLY A 338 1.08 -11.45 2.51
N ARG A 339 -0.10 -10.84 2.69
CA ARG A 339 -1.38 -11.51 2.42
C ARG A 339 -1.60 -11.75 0.92
N GLY A 340 -1.31 -10.77 0.08
CA GLY A 340 -1.39 -10.89 -1.38
C GLY A 340 -0.49 -12.00 -1.94
N ALA A 341 0.75 -12.06 -1.44
CA ALA A 341 1.75 -13.07 -1.79
C ALA A 341 1.51 -14.46 -1.16
N ARG A 342 0.48 -14.62 -0.30
CA ARG A 342 0.19 -15.85 0.46
C ARG A 342 1.31 -16.28 1.43
N TYR A 343 2.08 -15.32 1.94
CA TYR A 343 3.05 -15.51 3.02
C TYR A 343 2.43 -15.31 4.41
N ALA A 344 1.38 -14.49 4.49
CA ALA A 344 0.63 -14.19 5.71
C ALA A 344 -0.80 -14.75 5.70
N THR A 345 -1.24 -15.20 6.87
CA THR A 345 -2.66 -15.46 7.15
C THR A 345 -3.43 -14.13 7.31
N GLU A 346 -4.76 -14.19 7.26
CA GLU A 346 -5.60 -13.03 7.53
C GLU A 346 -5.41 -12.52 8.98
N ALA A 347 -5.38 -13.44 9.94
CA ALA A 347 -5.19 -13.09 11.35
C ALA A 347 -3.84 -12.41 11.62
N GLU A 348 -2.78 -12.85 10.95
CA GLU A 348 -1.46 -12.23 11.05
C GLU A 348 -1.42 -10.83 10.44
N MET A 349 -2.04 -10.66 9.26
CA MET A 349 -2.19 -9.33 8.64
C MET A 349 -2.95 -8.39 9.58
N HIS A 350 -4.07 -8.83 10.16
CA HIS A 350 -4.83 -8.00 11.11
C HIS A 350 -3.99 -7.64 12.35
N THR A 351 -3.30 -8.61 12.94
CA THR A 351 -2.43 -8.40 14.10
C THR A 351 -1.33 -7.38 13.79
N ALA A 352 -0.68 -7.50 12.63
CA ALA A 352 0.36 -6.58 12.19
C ALA A 352 -0.17 -5.15 12.00
N LEU A 353 -1.35 -5.00 11.38
CA LEU A 353 -2.00 -3.69 11.21
C LEU A 353 -2.37 -3.05 12.56
N GLU A 354 -2.92 -3.82 13.50
CA GLU A 354 -3.23 -3.32 14.84
C GLU A 354 -1.96 -2.91 15.60
N ARG A 355 -0.87 -3.68 15.48
CA ARG A 355 0.45 -3.30 16.03
C ARG A 355 0.97 -2.02 15.41
N ALA A 356 0.82 -1.82 14.10
CA ALA A 356 1.17 -0.58 13.43
C ALA A 356 0.35 0.62 13.94
N SER A 357 -0.94 0.42 14.26
CA SER A 357 -1.76 1.45 14.91
C SER A 357 -1.23 1.83 16.30
N VAL A 358 -0.92 0.84 17.14
CA VAL A 358 -0.36 1.05 18.48
C VAL A 358 0.99 1.78 18.40
N ALA A 359 1.88 1.34 17.51
CA ALA A 359 3.19 1.96 17.33
C ALA A 359 3.08 3.41 16.84
N ALA A 360 2.18 3.70 15.90
CA ALA A 360 1.96 5.06 15.40
C ALA A 360 1.48 6.00 16.52
N ARG A 361 0.47 5.58 17.30
CA ARG A 361 -0.09 6.36 18.41
C ARG A 361 0.88 6.56 19.56
N ALA A 362 1.83 5.65 19.75
CA ALA A 362 2.87 5.80 20.76
C ALA A 362 3.94 6.84 20.36
N ALA A 363 4.15 7.06 19.06
CA ALA A 363 5.24 7.90 18.54
C ALA A 363 4.80 9.31 18.09
N TYR A 364 3.53 9.50 17.76
CA TYR A 364 3.00 10.75 17.18
C TYR A 364 1.69 11.17 17.84
N GLY A 365 1.32 12.45 17.70
CA GLY A 365 0.03 12.98 18.20
C GLY A 365 -0.98 13.36 17.12
N SER A 366 -0.64 13.21 15.84
CA SER A 366 -1.52 13.53 14.71
C SER A 366 -1.05 12.86 13.42
N TRP A 367 -1.92 12.81 12.41
CA TRP A 367 -1.57 12.31 11.08
C TRP A 367 -0.54 13.21 10.39
N GLU A 368 -0.60 14.52 10.61
CA GLU A 368 0.37 15.48 10.08
C GLU A 368 1.77 15.23 10.65
N GLU A 369 1.88 15.00 11.97
CA GLU A 369 3.15 14.63 12.60
C GLU A 369 3.66 13.26 12.10
N PHE A 370 2.77 12.26 11.99
CA PHE A 370 3.09 10.94 11.44
C PHE A 370 3.63 11.07 10.00
N SER A 371 2.94 11.84 9.16
CA SER A 371 3.35 12.08 7.78
C SER A 371 4.70 12.79 7.70
N ALA A 372 4.95 13.78 8.54
CA ALA A 372 6.23 14.48 8.56
C ALA A 372 7.38 13.54 8.93
N GLY A 373 7.16 12.63 9.89
CA GLY A 373 8.10 11.57 10.23
C GLY A 373 8.36 10.61 9.07
N TYR A 374 7.31 10.20 8.37
CA TYR A 374 7.40 9.31 7.20
C TYR A 374 8.22 9.95 6.07
N VAL A 375 7.90 11.20 5.72
CA VAL A 375 8.59 11.94 4.66
C VAL A 375 10.06 12.15 4.99
N LEU A 376 10.38 12.53 6.24
CA LEU A 376 11.77 12.68 6.65
C LEU A 376 12.54 11.35 6.56
N GLY A 377 11.96 10.25 7.04
CA GLY A 377 12.60 8.94 6.97
C GLY A 377 12.90 8.50 5.54
N ARG A 378 11.96 8.71 4.60
CA ARG A 378 12.18 8.45 3.16
C ARG A 378 13.31 9.34 2.61
N CYS A 379 13.32 10.63 2.93
CA CYS A 379 14.34 11.55 2.44
C CYS A 379 15.74 11.21 2.97
N LEU A 380 15.86 10.87 4.26
CA LEU A 380 17.13 10.42 4.84
C LEU A 380 17.65 9.14 4.17
N HIS A 381 16.74 8.27 3.70
CA HIS A 381 17.09 7.02 3.05
C HIS A 381 17.52 7.19 1.59
N PHE A 382 16.86 8.07 0.81
CA PHE A 382 17.03 8.10 -0.66
C PHE A 382 17.33 9.45 -1.28
N ASP A 383 16.99 10.57 -0.65
CA ASP A 383 16.92 11.87 -1.34
C ASP A 383 18.25 12.64 -1.38
N GLU A 384 19.16 12.39 -0.44
CA GLU A 384 20.48 13.06 -0.38
C GLU A 384 20.43 14.61 -0.43
N GLU A 385 19.32 15.21 -0.03
CA GLU A 385 19.06 16.67 -0.02
C GLU A 385 18.91 17.29 -1.41
N GLU A 386 18.60 16.48 -2.43
CA GLU A 386 18.30 16.97 -3.78
C GLU A 386 16.92 17.62 -3.87
N PHE A 387 15.98 17.22 -2.99
CA PHE A 387 14.58 17.64 -3.04
C PHE A 387 13.90 17.32 -4.39
N GLY A 388 14.33 16.22 -5.01
CA GLY A 388 13.84 15.72 -6.29
C GLY A 388 12.62 14.79 -6.13
N PRO A 389 12.42 13.83 -7.04
CA PRO A 389 11.28 12.91 -7.01
C PRO A 389 11.11 12.14 -5.68
N TRP A 390 12.21 11.85 -4.98
CA TRP A 390 12.17 11.20 -3.65
C TRP A 390 11.48 12.05 -2.58
N TYR A 391 11.50 13.37 -2.73
CA TYR A 391 10.81 14.33 -1.86
C TYR A 391 9.46 14.77 -2.43
N THR A 392 9.38 15.13 -3.71
CA THR A 392 8.14 15.70 -4.29
C THR A 392 6.99 14.70 -4.26
N THR A 393 7.24 13.41 -4.53
CA THR A 393 6.19 12.38 -4.53
C THR A 393 5.56 12.17 -3.14
N VAL A 394 6.36 12.20 -2.06
CA VAL A 394 5.82 12.13 -0.69
C VAL A 394 5.19 13.43 -0.21
N LEU A 395 5.63 14.57 -0.74
CA LEU A 395 4.96 15.84 -0.50
C LEU A 395 3.56 15.83 -1.11
N ASP A 396 3.42 15.39 -2.37
CA ASP A 396 2.13 15.27 -3.05
C ASP A 396 1.19 14.33 -2.29
N ALA A 397 1.71 13.18 -1.85
CA ALA A 397 0.98 12.24 -0.99
C ALA A 397 0.53 12.91 0.33
N HIS A 398 1.42 13.63 1.01
CA HIS A 398 1.06 14.35 2.23
C HIS A 398 -0.08 15.34 2.02
N LEU A 399 0.02 16.17 0.98
CA LEU A 399 -0.97 17.21 0.68
C LEU A 399 -2.33 16.58 0.31
N ALA A 400 -2.33 15.56 -0.55
CA ALA A 400 -3.54 14.86 -0.94
C ALA A 400 -4.21 14.18 0.25
N LEU A 401 -3.44 13.45 1.07
CA LEU A 401 -3.95 12.73 2.22
C LEU A 401 -4.43 13.68 3.34
N ALA A 402 -3.83 14.86 3.50
CA ALA A 402 -4.25 15.83 4.50
C ALA A 402 -5.49 16.65 4.09
N THR A 403 -5.81 16.74 2.80
CA THR A 403 -6.86 17.67 2.30
C THR A 403 -8.06 16.99 1.65
N THR A 404 -7.88 15.83 1.02
CA THR A 404 -8.96 15.12 0.31
C THR A 404 -10.02 14.61 1.30
N PRO A 405 -11.32 14.94 1.13
CA PRO A 405 -12.35 14.67 2.14
C PRO A 405 -12.53 13.20 2.54
N ASP A 406 -12.33 12.26 1.62
CA ASP A 406 -12.46 10.82 1.85
C ASP A 406 -11.12 10.14 2.19
N SER A 407 -10.04 10.90 2.37
CA SER A 407 -8.74 10.36 2.72
C SER A 407 -8.73 9.67 4.08
N PRO A 408 -7.78 8.75 4.35
CA PRO A 408 -7.65 8.13 5.66
C PRO A 408 -7.49 9.15 6.78
N TRP A 409 -6.70 10.20 6.59
CA TRP A 409 -6.38 11.16 7.64
C TRP A 409 -7.51 12.16 7.92
N ARG A 410 -8.50 12.24 7.04
CA ARG A 410 -9.74 13.02 7.24
C ARG A 410 -10.88 12.20 7.83
N THR A 411 -10.89 10.89 7.59
CA THR A 411 -11.98 9.99 7.96
C THR A 411 -11.69 9.13 9.20
N VAL A 412 -10.41 8.90 9.52
CA VAL A 412 -9.96 8.11 10.67
C VAL A 412 -9.33 9.04 11.71
N PRO A 413 -9.89 9.15 12.93
CA PRO A 413 -9.24 9.88 14.01
C PRO A 413 -7.87 9.28 14.35
N PHE A 414 -6.86 10.13 14.55
CA PHE A 414 -5.53 9.68 14.98
C PHE A 414 -5.60 9.04 16.36
N ASP A 415 -6.03 9.80 17.36
CA ASP A 415 -6.31 9.28 18.70
C ASP A 415 -7.70 8.65 18.77
N ALA A 416 -7.80 7.53 19.48
CA ALA A 416 -9.08 7.06 19.98
C ALA A 416 -9.44 7.97 21.16
N GLY A 417 -10.21 9.03 20.89
CA GLY A 417 -10.66 9.97 21.92
C GLY A 417 -11.33 9.32 23.11
#